data_AF-A0A1C6CXZ1-F1
#
_entry.id   AF-A0A1C6CXZ1-F1
#
_cell.length_a   1.000
_cell.length_b   1.000
_cell.length_c   1.000
_cell.angle_alpha   90.00
_cell.angle_beta   90.00
_cell.angle_gamma   90.00
#
_symmetry.space_group_name_H-M   'P 1'
#
loop_
_entity.id
_entity.type
_entity.pdbx_description
1 polymer ?
#
loop_
_entity_poly.entity_id
_entity_poly.type
_entity_poly.pdbx_seq_one_letter_code
_entity_poly.pdbx_strand_id
1 'polypeptide(L)'
;MDKTQSELNRLLYDARHNTELRDKLLATRNAKDPMNEFCKVSQDLGYNITIGGLFALGQDMNDSKLRSVNGGGVDGIDGWDDAYETFFYSLK
;
A
#
# COMPACT_ATOMS: atom_id res chain seq x y z
N MET A 1 -12.10 -11.13 -0.77
CA MET A 1 -10.68 -10.77 -0.96
C MET A 1 -10.70 -9.36 -1.51
N ASP A 2 -10.13 -8.39 -0.79
CA ASP A 2 -10.11 -7.01 -1.25
C ASP A 2 -9.34 -6.92 -2.58
N LYS A 3 -9.95 -6.25 -3.57
CA LYS A 3 -9.37 -6.08 -4.90
C LYS A 3 -8.07 -5.28 -4.84
N THR A 4 -7.96 -4.31 -3.94
CA THR A 4 -6.75 -3.48 -3.79
C THR A 4 -5.57 -4.31 -3.30
N GLN A 5 -5.78 -5.15 -2.28
CA GLN A 5 -4.73 -6.03 -1.75
C GLN A 5 -4.18 -6.98 -2.81
N SER A 6 -5.03 -7.55 -3.66
CA SER A 6 -4.60 -8.43 -4.75
C SER A 6 -3.77 -7.68 -5.80
N GLU A 7 -4.17 -6.46 -6.16
CA GLU A 7 -3.41 -5.62 -7.11
C GLU A 7 -2.06 -5.19 -6.53
N LEU A 8 -2.00 -4.82 -5.25
CA LEU A 8 -0.73 -4.51 -4.56
C LEU A 8 0.21 -5.71 -4.53
N ASN A 9 -0.31 -6.92 -4.28
CA ASN A 9 0.51 -8.13 -4.28
C ASN A 9 1.05 -8.44 -5.69
N ARG A 10 0.24 -8.24 -6.73
CA ARG A 10 0.67 -8.37 -8.13
C ARG A 10 1.75 -7.36 -8.46
N LEU A 11 1.53 -6.09 -8.14
CA LEU A 11 2.50 -5.01 -8.33
C LEU A 11 3.81 -5.29 -7.59
N LEU A 12 3.75 -5.77 -6.36
CA LEU A 12 4.92 -6.09 -5.55
C LEU A 12 5.71 -7.25 -6.15
N TYR A 13 5.03 -8.30 -6.60
CA TYR A 13 5.67 -9.42 -7.29
C TYR A 13 6.39 -8.95 -8.55
N ASP A 14 5.72 -8.17 -9.39
CA ASP A 14 6.29 -7.67 -10.64
C ASP A 14 7.48 -6.73 -10.37
N ALA A 15 7.35 -5.80 -9.41
CA ALA A 15 8.41 -4.86 -9.06
C ALA A 15 9.64 -5.55 -8.46
N ARG A 16 9.50 -6.72 -7.81
CA ARG A 16 10.65 -7.51 -7.34
C ARG A 16 11.45 -8.16 -8.48
N HIS A 17 10.81 -8.41 -9.63
CA HIS A 17 11.43 -9.07 -10.78
C HIS A 17 11.72 -8.12 -11.94
N ASN A 18 11.29 -6.86 -11.85
CA ASN A 18 11.52 -5.84 -12.85
C ASN A 18 12.11 -4.58 -12.19
N THR A 19 13.40 -4.35 -12.42
CA THR A 19 14.12 -3.22 -11.83
C THR A 19 13.65 -1.87 -12.37
N GLU A 20 13.24 -1.79 -13.64
CA GLU A 20 12.69 -0.54 -14.21
C GLU A 20 11.37 -0.17 -13.53
N LEU A 21 10.49 -1.16 -13.33
CA LEU A 21 9.25 -0.98 -12.60
C LEU A 21 9.52 -0.54 -11.15
N ARG A 22 10.45 -1.21 -10.47
CA ARG A 22 10.86 -0.87 -9.10
C ARG A 22 11.34 0.56 -8.99
N ASP A 23 12.25 0.97 -9.88
CA ASP A 23 12.85 2.30 -9.85
C ASP A 23 11.79 3.38 -10.16
N LYS A 24 10.86 3.10 -11.08
CA LYS A 24 9.73 3.98 -11.37
C LYS A 24 8.83 4.18 -10.15
N LEU A 25 8.52 3.11 -9.42
CA LEU A 25 7.75 3.19 -8.17
C LEU A 25 8.52 3.92 -7.06
N LEU A 26 9.83 3.68 -6.92
CA LEU A 26 10.64 4.38 -5.93
C LEU A 26 10.75 5.88 -6.22
N ALA A 27 10.76 6.28 -7.50
CA ALA A 27 10.80 7.67 -7.92
C ALA A 27 9.54 8.46 -7.48
N THR A 28 8.37 7.82 -7.38
CA THR A 28 7.14 8.50 -6.96
C THR A 28 7.23 9.03 -5.52
N ARG A 29 8.11 8.47 -4.69
CA ARG A 29 8.37 8.95 -3.31
C ARG A 29 8.93 10.37 -3.25
N ASN A 30 9.50 10.88 -4.34
CA ASN A 30 10.05 12.23 -4.43
C ASN A 30 9.04 13.26 -4.96
N ALA A 31 7.82 12.82 -5.32
CA ALA A 31 6.78 13.72 -5.81
C ALA A 31 6.22 14.60 -4.68
N LYS A 32 5.56 15.70 -5.05
CA LYS A 32 4.85 16.59 -4.10
C LYS A 32 3.74 15.86 -3.35
N ASP A 33 3.12 14.88 -3.99
CA ASP A 33 2.08 14.00 -3.45
C ASP A 33 2.43 12.54 -3.80
N PRO A 34 3.26 11.88 -2.98
CA PRO A 34 3.80 10.57 -3.31
C PRO A 34 2.77 9.47 -3.51
N MET A 35 1.71 9.47 -2.70
CA MET A 35 0.67 8.44 -2.74
C MET A 35 -0.20 8.58 -3.98
N ASN A 36 -0.56 9.81 -4.34
CA ASN A 36 -1.30 10.08 -5.58
C ASN A 36 -0.46 9.74 -6.81
N GLU A 37 0.82 10.11 -6.82
CA GLU A 37 1.72 9.79 -7.93
C GLU A 37 1.94 8.29 -8.06
N PHE A 38 2.09 7.57 -6.95
CA PHE A 38 2.12 6.11 -6.92
C PHE A 38 0.85 5.50 -7.55
N CYS A 39 -0.34 5.94 -7.11
CA CYS A 39 -1.60 5.43 -7.66
C CYS A 39 -1.71 5.68 -9.18
N LYS A 40 -1.33 6.87 -9.65
CA LYS A 40 -1.32 7.19 -11.08
C LYS A 40 -0.37 6.28 -11.86
N VAL A 41 0.87 6.17 -11.42
CA VAL A 41 1.86 5.30 -12.07
C VAL A 41 1.39 3.85 -12.08
N SER A 42 0.83 3.35 -10.99
CA SER A 42 0.25 2.02 -10.92
C SER A 42 -0.88 1.84 -11.93
N GLN A 43 -1.80 2.80 -12.05
CA GLN A 43 -2.91 2.75 -13.00
C GLN A 43 -2.44 2.81 -14.45
N ASP A 44 -1.48 3.68 -14.77
CA ASP A 44 -0.87 3.79 -16.10
C ASP A 44 -0.20 2.49 -16.55
N LEU A 45 0.29 1.70 -15.58
CA LEU A 45 0.89 0.38 -15.79
C LEU A 45 -0.13 -0.76 -15.75
N GLY A 46 -1.42 -0.46 -15.58
CA GLY A 46 -2.51 -1.43 -15.60
C GLY A 46 -2.79 -2.10 -14.24
N TYR A 47 -2.35 -1.52 -13.12
CA TYR A 47 -2.70 -1.96 -11.78
C TYR A 47 -3.80 -1.07 -11.21
N ASN A 48 -4.96 -1.67 -10.90
CA ASN A 48 -6.13 -0.92 -10.43
C ASN A 48 -6.03 -0.59 -8.94
N ILE A 49 -5.05 0.21 -8.58
CA ILE A 49 -4.80 0.71 -7.22
C ILE A 49 -5.26 2.16 -7.17
N THR A 50 -6.16 2.47 -6.24
CA THR A 50 -6.70 3.82 -6.06
C THR A 50 -6.37 4.32 -4.67
N ILE A 51 -6.33 5.65 -4.51
CA ILE A 51 -6.15 6.27 -3.19
C ILE A 51 -7.21 5.76 -2.19
N GLY A 52 -8.49 5.74 -2.60
CA GLY A 52 -9.57 5.23 -1.76
C GLY A 52 -9.41 3.75 -1.40
N GLY A 53 -8.90 2.93 -2.33
CA GLY A 53 -8.60 1.53 -2.07
C GLY A 53 -7.46 1.34 -1.06
N LEU A 54 -6.41 2.17 -1.14
CA LEU A 54 -5.31 2.15 -0.17
C LEU A 54 -5.79 2.51 1.24
N PHE A 55 -6.63 3.55 1.35
CA PHE A 55 -7.21 3.93 2.64
C PHE A 55 -8.12 2.83 3.21
N ALA A 56 -9.00 2.25 2.40
CA ALA A 56 -9.87 1.17 2.85
C ALA A 56 -9.08 -0.06 3.31
N LEU A 57 -8.03 -0.44 2.56
CA LEU A 57 -7.15 -1.54 2.92
C LEU A 57 -6.38 -1.25 4.22
N GLY A 58 -5.88 -0.01 4.37
CA GLY A 58 -5.22 0.43 5.59
C GLY A 58 -6.12 0.34 6.83
N GLN A 59 -7.37 0.76 6.70
CA GLN A 59 -8.39 0.62 7.74
C GLN A 59 -8.68 -0.85 8.07
N ASP A 60 -8.88 -1.70 7.07
CA ASP A 60 -9.11 -3.15 7.27
C ASP A 60 -7.94 -3.82 8.01
N MET A 61 -6.70 -3.42 7.68
CA MET A 61 -5.49 -3.89 8.34
C MET A 61 -5.43 -3.43 9.81
N ASN A 62 -5.93 -2.24 10.12
CA ASN A 62 -6.00 -1.72 11.50
C ASN A 62 -7.09 -2.42 12.32
N ASP A 63 -8.29 -2.54 11.77
CA ASP A 63 -9.44 -3.15 12.43
C ASP A 63 -9.20 -4.63 12.76
N SER A 64 -8.54 -5.35 11.85
CA SER A 64 -8.12 -6.74 12.08
C SER A 64 -7.16 -6.88 13.26
N LYS A 65 -6.30 -5.88 13.51
CA LYS A 65 -5.34 -5.88 14.63
C LYS A 65 -6.03 -5.56 15.95
N LEU A 66 -6.95 -4.60 15.97
CA LEU A 66 -7.74 -4.23 17.15
C LEU A 66 -8.68 -5.34 17.63
N ARG A 67 -9.15 -6.20 16.71
CA ARG A 67 -10.00 -7.35 17.03
C ARG A 67 -9.25 -8.51 17.71
N SER A 68 -7.93 -8.46 17.82
CA SER A 68 -7.10 -9.54 18.38
C SER A 68 -6.82 -9.45 19.89
N VAL A 69 -7.40 -8.50 20.62
CA VAL A 69 -7.24 -8.42 22.08
C VAL A 69 -8.59 -8.39 22.80
N ASN A 70 -8.73 -9.27 23.79
CA ASN A 70 -9.81 -9.25 24.77
C ASN A 70 -9.69 -7.96 25.60
N GLY A 71 -10.37 -6.90 25.19
CA GLY A 71 -10.64 -5.73 26.03
C GLY A 71 -9.41 -4.94 26.49
N GLY A 72 -8.91 -4.06 25.63
CA GLY A 72 -7.96 -3.02 26.03
C GLY A 72 -7.67 -2.14 24.83
N GLY A 73 -8.22 -0.92 24.83
CA GLY A 73 -7.95 0.06 23.78
C GLY A 73 -6.45 0.30 23.68
N VAL A 74 -5.87 -0.17 22.58
CA VAL A 74 -4.52 0.17 22.17
C VAL A 74 -4.66 1.33 21.20
N ASP A 75 -4.02 2.45 21.51
CA ASP A 75 -3.86 3.53 20.53
C ASP A 75 -3.09 2.94 19.35
N GLY A 76 -3.67 3.05 18.14
CA GLY A 76 -3.02 2.59 16.92
C GLY A 76 -1.64 3.23 16.80
N ILE A 77 -0.63 2.43 16.43
CA ILE A 77 0.71 2.98 16.15
C ILE A 77 0.59 3.82 14.88
N ASP A 78 0.86 5.12 15.00
CA ASP A 78 0.80 6.09 13.90
C ASP A 78 1.63 5.60 12.70
N GLY A 79 0.98 5.40 11.55
CA GLY A 79 1.60 5.00 10.28
C GLY A 79 1.70 3.49 10.01
N TRP A 80 1.24 2.62 10.93
CA TRP A 80 1.22 1.16 10.74
C TRP A 80 -0.05 0.64 10.03
N ASP A 81 -0.99 1.55 9.81
CA ASP A 81 -2.25 1.43 9.07
C ASP A 81 -2.11 1.93 7.63
N ASP A 82 -0.92 2.34 7.19
CA ASP A 82 -0.70 2.79 5.82
C ASP A 82 -0.29 1.63 4.90
N ALA A 83 -1.23 1.24 4.03
CA ALA A 83 -1.00 0.24 2.98
C ALA A 83 0.10 0.66 2.00
N TYR A 84 0.28 1.96 1.77
CA TYR A 84 1.33 2.52 0.91
C TYR A 84 2.71 2.34 1.55
N GLU A 85 2.90 2.70 2.82
CA GLU A 85 4.18 2.50 3.51
C GLU A 85 4.50 1.00 3.67
N THR A 86 3.49 0.17 3.94
CA THR A 86 3.64 -1.30 4.01
C THR A 86 4.13 -1.88 2.68
N PHE A 87 3.62 -1.39 1.55
CA PHE A 87 4.07 -1.81 0.23
C PHE A 87 5.56 -1.48 0.03
N PHE A 88 5.99 -0.26 0.32
CA PHE A 88 7.39 0.14 0.14
C PHE A 88 8.34 -0.53 1.12
N TYR A 89 7.89 -0.82 2.35
CA TYR A 89 8.64 -1.65 3.28
C TYR A 89 8.87 -3.05 2.72
N SER A 90 7.85 -3.64 2.10
CA SER A 90 7.91 -4.97 1.50
C SER A 90 8.71 -5.02 0.19
N LEU A 91 8.88 -3.89 -0.49
CA LEU A 91 9.65 -3.78 -1.74
C LEU A 91 11.17 -3.68 -1.53
N LYS A 92 11.62 -3.40 -0.29
CA LYS A 92 13.03 -3.46 0.10
C LYS A 92 13.56 -4.89 0.07
#